data_AF-A0A7C4ZDX7-F1
#
_entry.id   AF-A0A7C4ZDX7-F1
#
_cell.length_a   1.000
_cell.length_b   1.000
_cell.length_c   1.000
_cell.angle_alpha   90.00
_cell.angle_beta   90.00
_cell.angle_gamma   90.00
#
_symmetry.space_group_name_H-M   'P 1'
#
loop_
_entity.id
_entity.type
_entity.pdbx_description
1 polymer ?
#
loop_
_entity_poly.entity_id
_entity_poly.type
_entity_poly.pdbx_seq_one_letter_code
_entity_poly.pdbx_strand_id
1 'polypeptide(L)' 'MGSKETITAEEIGFLVVSLLGLEDVKYEFTGGRTGWLGDIPIMLLSIEKLKRLGWKPEYSIEKSIKDTINWLKTYFP' A
#
# COMPACT_ATOMS: atom_id res chain seq x y z
N MET A 1 -11.66 -6.88 8.53
CA MET A 1 -11.82 -6.23 7.21
C MET A 1 -10.49 -6.34 6.47
N GLY A 2 -10.46 -6.40 5.14
CA GLY A 2 -9.22 -6.63 4.38
C GLY A 2 -9.38 -6.41 2.87
N SER A 3 -8.31 -6.52 2.09
CA SER A 3 -8.35 -6.37 0.62
C SER A 3 -8.39 -7.74 -0.08
N LYS A 4 -8.72 -7.73 -1.38
CA LYS A 4 -8.50 -8.85 -2.30
C LYS A 4 -7.09 -8.85 -2.89
N GLU A 5 -6.39 -7.74 -2.72
CA GLU A 5 -5.12 -7.43 -3.35
C GLU A 5 -4.01 -7.39 -2.30
N THR A 6 -2.79 -7.58 -2.74
CA THR A 6 -1.58 -7.29 -1.96
C THR A 6 -0.68 -6.40 -2.81
N ILE A 7 0.25 -5.71 -2.16
CA ILE A 7 1.23 -4.83 -2.80
C ILE A 7 2.54 -4.97 -2.02
N THR A 8 3.66 -4.90 -2.71
CA THR A 8 4.97 -4.89 -2.09
C THR A 8 5.31 -3.49 -1.55
N ALA A 9 6.25 -3.43 -0.59
CA ALA A 9 6.75 -2.15 -0.10
C ALA A 9 7.44 -1.32 -1.21
N GLU A 10 8.09 -2.00 -2.16
CA GLU A 10 8.72 -1.38 -3.32
C GLU A 10 7.68 -0.71 -4.23
N GLU A 11 6.61 -1.42 -4.59
CA GLU A 11 5.53 -0.86 -5.42
C GLU A 11 4.83 0.33 -4.75
N ILE A 12 4.63 0.29 -3.41
CA ILE A 12 4.13 1.45 -2.66
C ILE A 12 5.08 2.63 -2.84
N GLY A 13 6.40 2.42 -2.67
CA GLY A 13 7.41 3.46 -2.82
C GLY A 13 7.36 4.12 -4.21
N PHE A 14 7.33 3.32 -5.27
CA PHE A 14 7.22 3.80 -6.65
C PHE A 14 5.93 4.59 -6.90
N LEU A 15 4.80 4.09 -6.42
CA LEU A 15 3.52 4.76 -6.57
C LEU A 15 3.50 6.10 -5.84
N VAL A 16 4.06 6.17 -4.63
CA VAL A 16 4.14 7.41 -3.85
C VAL A 16 5.02 8.44 -4.56
N VAL A 17 6.21 8.04 -5.03
CA VAL A 17 7.11 8.93 -5.80
C VAL A 17 6.41 9.50 -7.03
N SER A 18 5.72 8.64 -7.78
CA SER A 18 4.94 9.04 -8.96
C SER A 18 3.81 10.03 -8.60
N LEU A 19 3.04 9.76 -7.55
CA LEU A 19 1.93 10.62 -7.12
C LEU A 19 2.40 11.97 -6.56
N LEU A 20 3.60 12.01 -5.98
CA LEU A 20 4.21 13.25 -5.51
C LEU A 20 4.82 14.07 -6.66
N GLY A 21 5.03 13.47 -7.84
CA GLY A 21 5.64 14.15 -8.99
C GLY A 21 7.13 14.42 -8.78
N LEU A 22 7.81 13.54 -8.03
CA LEU A 22 9.25 13.68 -7.79
C LEU A 22 10.04 13.07 -8.96
N GLU A 23 11.07 13.77 -9.39
CA GLU A 23 12.00 13.36 -10.44
C GLU A 23 13.37 13.02 -9.82
N ASP A 24 14.18 12.25 -10.54
CA ASP A 24 15.56 11.87 -10.14
C ASP A 24 15.70 11.20 -8.75
N VAL A 25 14.64 10.52 -8.28
CA VAL A 25 14.66 9.77 -7.02
C VAL A 25 15.55 8.53 -7.14
N LYS A 26 16.48 8.37 -6.20
CA LYS A 26 17.31 7.17 -6.06
C LYS A 26 16.67 6.21 -5.06
N TYR A 27 16.57 4.95 -5.44
CA TYR A 27 16.10 3.87 -4.57
C TYR A 27 17.30 3.07 -4.07
N GLU A 28 17.45 2.99 -2.75
CA GLU A 28 18.48 2.17 -2.10
C GLU A 28 17.79 1.11 -1.26
N PHE A 29 18.14 -0.15 -1.51
CA PHE A 29 17.60 -1.30 -0.78
C PHE A 29 18.70 -1.89 0.09
N THR A 30 18.42 -2.07 1.37
CA THR A 30 19.36 -2.71 2.31
C THR A 30 19.53 -4.22 2.05
N GLY A 31 18.71 -4.78 1.15
CA GLY A 31 18.62 -6.21 0.90
C GLY A 31 17.84 -6.95 1.99
N GLY A 32 17.64 -8.24 1.77
CA GLY A 32 16.84 -9.10 2.66
C GLY A 32 15.38 -9.25 2.22
N ARG A 33 14.67 -10.13 2.92
CA ARG A 33 13.27 -10.48 2.59
C ARG A 33 12.24 -9.67 3.37
N THR A 34 12.63 -9.07 4.49
CA THR A 34 11.75 -8.39 5.45
C THR A 34 12.45 -7.14 5.99
N GLY A 35 11.70 -6.13 6.43
CA GLY A 35 12.27 -4.88 6.93
C GLY A 35 13.00 -5.04 8.27
N TRP A 36 12.49 -5.92 9.14
CA TRP A 36 13.06 -6.21 10.45
C TRP A 36 12.69 -7.62 10.94
N LEU A 37 13.28 -8.04 12.05
CA LEU A 37 12.97 -9.33 12.68
C LEU A 37 11.52 -9.35 13.14
N GLY A 38 10.74 -10.33 12.66
CA GLY A 38 9.33 -10.48 12.98
C GLY A 38 8.36 -9.81 12.00
N ASP A 39 8.87 -9.11 10.98
CA ASP A 39 8.05 -8.59 9.89
C ASP A 39 7.57 -9.73 8.95
N ILE A 40 6.33 -9.60 8.46
CA ILE A 40 5.68 -10.62 7.63
C ILE A 40 5.80 -10.16 6.16
N PRO A 41 6.54 -10.89 5.30
CA PRO A 41 6.86 -10.41 3.96
C PRO A 41 5.65 -10.30 3.02
N ILE A 42 4.58 -11.08 3.28
CA ILE A 42 3.35 -11.04 2.48
C ILE A 42 2.17 -11.20 3.45
N MET A 43 1.26 -10.23 3.42
CA MET A 43 0.02 -10.27 4.20
C MET A 43 -1.18 -10.19 3.26
N LEU A 44 -2.01 -11.24 3.28
CA LEU A 44 -3.29 -11.30 2.59
C LEU A 44 -4.25 -12.18 3.39
N LEU A 45 -5.26 -11.55 4.00
CA LEU A 45 -6.26 -12.26 4.81
C LEU A 45 -7.46 -12.65 3.96
N SER A 46 -8.00 -13.85 4.18
CA SER A 46 -9.26 -14.24 3.58
C SER A 46 -10.41 -13.36 4.09
N ILE A 47 -11.13 -12.74 3.15
CA ILE A 47 -12.32 -11.93 3.42
C ILE A 47 -13.63 -12.68 3.16
N GLU A 48 -13.59 -13.99 2.92
CA GLU A 48 -14.78 -14.78 2.53
C GLU A 48 -15.88 -14.75 3.59
N LYS A 49 -15.52 -14.77 4.87
CA LYS A 49 -16.50 -14.64 5.97
C LYS A 49 -17.24 -13.31 5.91
N LEU A 50 -16.54 -12.21 5.61
CA LEU A 50 -17.14 -10.88 5.51
C LEU A 50 -18.01 -10.77 4.26
N LYS A 51 -17.54 -11.30 3.13
CA LYS A 51 -18.31 -11.33 1.87
C LYS A 51 -19.65 -12.05 2.03
N ARG A 52 -19.71 -13.13 2.80
CA ARG A 52 -20.97 -13.84 3.12
C ARG A 52 -21.96 -12.99 3.91
N LEU A 53 -21.48 -12.00 4.67
CA LEU A 53 -22.32 -11.04 5.39
C LEU A 53 -22.74 -9.85 4.50
N GLY A 54 -22.46 -9.89 3.20
CA GLY A 54 -22.77 -8.82 2.25
C GLY A 54 -21.71 -7.71 2.17
N TRP A 55 -20.67 -7.78 2.99
CA TRP A 55 -19.59 -6.78 2.97
C TRP A 55 -18.73 -6.91 1.69
N LYS A 56 -18.38 -5.78 1.08
CA LYS A 56 -17.52 -5.73 -0.12
C LYS A 56 -16.46 -4.65 0.05
N PRO A 57 -15.19 -4.91 -0.35
CA PRO A 57 -14.19 -3.86 -0.39
C PRO A 57 -14.54 -2.85 -1.49
N GLU A 58 -14.59 -1.57 -1.13
CA GLU A 58 -14.97 -0.47 -2.03
C GLU A 58 -13.77 0.26 -2.66
N TYR A 59 -12.57 0.02 -2.14
CA TYR A 59 -11.35 0.67 -2.57
C TYR A 59 -10.33 -0.38 -3.04
N SER A 60 -9.63 -0.08 -4.14
CA SER A 60 -8.40 -0.76 -4.52
C SER A 60 -7.22 -0.18 -3.75
N ILE A 61 -6.12 -0.93 -3.68
CA ILE A 61 -4.88 -0.45 -3.04
C ILE A 61 -4.42 0.88 -3.64
N GLU A 62 -4.38 0.98 -4.98
CA GLU A 62 -3.93 2.19 -5.68
C GLU A 62 -4.80 3.40 -5.33
N LYS A 63 -6.13 3.23 -5.34
CA LYS A 63 -7.07 4.30 -4.98
C LYS A 63 -6.86 4.73 -3.54
N SER A 64 -6.73 3.78 -2.60
CA SER A 64 -6.48 4.09 -1.19
C SER A 64 -5.18 4.85 -0.98
N ILE A 65 -4.09 4.47 -1.67
CA ILE A 65 -2.81 5.18 -1.59
C ILE A 65 -2.96 6.60 -2.16
N LYS A 66 -3.57 6.74 -3.34
CA LYS A 66 -3.80 8.06 -3.97
C LYS A 66 -4.62 8.99 -3.10
N ASP A 67 -5.74 8.52 -2.54
CA ASP A 67 -6.60 9.30 -1.65
C ASP A 67 -5.82 9.73 -0.39
N THR A 68 -5.00 8.83 0.17
CA THR A 68 -4.14 9.13 1.32
C THR A 68 -3.09 10.19 1.00
N ILE A 69 -2.41 10.09 -0.15
CA ILE A 69 -1.42 11.09 -0.59
C ILE A 69 -2.07 12.45 -0.85
N ASN A 70 -3.26 12.49 -1.46
CA ASN A 70 -3.99 13.75 -1.66
C ASN A 70 -4.38 14.39 -0.32
N TRP A 71 -4.81 13.59 0.65
CA TRP A 71 -5.08 14.06 2.00
C TRP A 71 -3.81 14.62 2.64
N LEU A 72 -2.67 13.90 2.57
CA LEU A 72 -1.39 14.38 3.10
C LEU A 72 -0.96 15.71 2.47
N LYS A 73 -1.03 15.85 1.13
CA LYS A 73 -0.73 17.12 0.44
C LYS A 73 -1.61 18.29 0.89
N THR A 74 -2.84 18.00 1.31
CA THR A 74 -3.78 19.04 1.77
C THR A 74 -3.42 19.54 3.17
N TYR A 75 -2.94 18.66 4.05
CA TYR A 75 -2.72 18.97 5.47
C TYR A 75 -1.24 19.10 5.88
N PHE A 76 -0.31 18.69 5.03
CA PHE A 76 1.15 18.77 5.23
C PHE A 76 1.82 19.27 3.94
N PRO A 77 1.73 20.59 3.65
CA PRO A 77 2.37 21.20 2.48
C PRO A 77 3.90 21.25 2.58
#